data_AF-A0A1A2Z6J1-F1
#
_entry.id   AF-A0A1A2Z6J1-F1
#
_cell.length_a   1.000
_cell.length_b   1.000
_cell.length_c   1.000
_cell.angle_alpha   90.00
_cell.angle_beta   90.00
_cell.angle_gamma   90.00
#
_symmetry.space_group_name_H-M   'P 1'
#
loop_
_entity.id
_entity.type
_entity.pdbx_description
1 polymer ?
#
loop_
_entity_poly.entity_id
_entity_poly.type
_entity_poly.pdbx_seq_one_letter_code
_entity_poly.pdbx_strand_id
1 'polypeptide(L)'
;MSDRWQYLAVLAACLVITAPLEIFGPGVYRQWRRVIKAVAPVAAVFLVWDEIAVAAHVWTYDRTYLCGLSIPFRVPIEEVLFFLVIPVCALLTYNAVTTILAKVHRR
;
A
#
# COMPACT_ATOMS: atom_id res chain seq x y z
N MET A 1 18.21 -3.57 16.44
CA MET A 1 17.70 -2.89 15.23
C MET A 1 16.65 -1.92 15.70
N SER A 2 16.70 -0.65 15.30
CA SER A 2 15.74 0.36 15.75
C SER A 2 14.32 -0.02 15.30
N ASP A 3 13.47 -0.42 16.26
CA ASP A 3 12.09 -0.92 16.00
C ASP A 3 11.23 0.06 15.20
N ARG A 4 11.58 1.34 15.25
CA ARG A 4 10.99 2.47 14.51
C ARG A 4 10.98 2.35 12.98
N TRP A 5 11.76 1.44 12.40
CA TRP A 5 11.83 1.24 10.95
C TRP A 5 11.13 -0.03 10.47
N GLN A 6 10.60 -0.84 11.39
CA GLN A 6 10.03 -2.14 11.02
C GLN A 6 8.83 -1.99 10.08
N TYR A 7 7.94 -1.03 10.33
CA TYR A 7 6.78 -0.81 9.47
C TYR A 7 7.21 -0.40 8.05
N LEU A 8 8.09 0.59 7.94
CA LEU A 8 8.66 0.99 6.64
C LEU A 8 9.40 -0.15 5.94
N ALA A 9 10.15 -0.97 6.69
CA ALA A 9 10.86 -2.11 6.16
C ALA A 9 9.90 -3.18 5.62
N VAL A 10 8.77 -3.43 6.30
CA VAL A 10 7.73 -4.35 5.82
C VAL A 10 7.09 -3.81 4.54
N LEU A 11 6.72 -2.53 4.49
CA LEU A 11 6.17 -1.92 3.28
C LEU A 11 7.15 -1.98 2.10
N ALA A 12 8.42 -1.71 2.35
CA ALA A 12 9.47 -1.84 1.34
C ALA A 12 9.64 -3.29 0.89
N ALA A 13 9.63 -4.25 1.82
CA ALA A 13 9.71 -5.68 1.49
C ALA A 13 8.51 -6.12 0.64
N CYS A 14 7.28 -5.68 0.94
CA CYS A 14 6.11 -5.95 0.12
C CYS A 14 6.28 -5.43 -1.30
N LEU A 15 6.78 -4.21 -1.48
CA LEU A 15 7.07 -3.65 -2.81
C LEU A 15 8.15 -4.43 -3.54
N VAL A 16 9.26 -4.75 -2.87
CA VAL A 16 10.38 -5.47 -3.49
C VAL A 16 9.95 -6.87 -3.94
N ILE A 17 9.14 -7.57 -3.14
CA ILE A 17 8.64 -8.90 -3.47
C ILE A 17 7.63 -8.85 -4.62
N THR A 18 6.78 -7.82 -4.69
CA THR A 18 5.72 -7.72 -5.71
C THR A 18 6.17 -7.01 -6.98
N ALA A 19 7.22 -6.19 -6.96
CA ALA A 19 7.70 -5.46 -8.13
C ALA A 19 8.05 -6.35 -9.33
N PRO A 20 8.69 -7.53 -9.18
CA PRO A 20 8.94 -8.45 -10.29
C PRO A 20 7.66 -8.96 -10.99
N LEU A 21 6.50 -8.93 -10.31
CA LEU A 21 5.22 -9.36 -10.89
C LEU A 21 4.76 -8.45 -12.04
N GLU A 22 5.28 -7.22 -12.11
CA GLU A 22 5.02 -6.28 -13.21
C GLU A 22 5.36 -6.88 -14.59
N ILE A 23 6.35 -7.77 -14.66
CA ILE A 23 6.83 -8.39 -15.91
C ILE A 23 5.76 -9.28 -16.55
N PHE A 24 4.84 -9.82 -15.76
CA PHE A 24 3.84 -10.78 -16.24
C PHE A 24 2.58 -10.13 -16.82
N GLY A 25 2.40 -8.81 -16.73
CA GLY A 25 1.15 -8.14 -17.11
C GLY A 25 1.32 -6.92 -18.02
N PRO A 26 0.22 -6.21 -18.34
CA PRO A 26 0.24 -4.99 -19.16
C PRO A 26 0.93 -3.78 -18.46
N GLY A 27 1.33 -3.94 -17.21
CA GLY A 27 2.11 -3.00 -16.40
C GLY A 27 1.26 -2.05 -15.55
N VAL A 28 1.30 -2.22 -14.24
CA VAL A 28 0.71 -1.34 -13.20
C VAL A 28 1.51 -0.06 -13.08
N TYR A 29 2.84 -0.14 -12.97
CA TYR A 29 3.73 1.02 -12.89
C TYR A 29 3.71 1.82 -14.18
N ARG A 30 3.55 1.14 -15.32
CA ARG A 30 3.41 1.80 -16.62
C ARG A 30 2.13 2.63 -16.74
N GLN A 31 1.13 2.36 -15.90
CA GLN A 31 -0.16 3.06 -15.87
C GLN A 31 -0.36 3.86 -14.58
N TRP A 32 0.72 4.41 -14.02
CA TRP A 32 0.70 5.15 -12.75
C TRP A 32 -0.43 6.19 -12.66
N ARG A 33 -0.78 6.89 -13.77
CA ARG A 33 -1.87 7.86 -13.79
C ARG A 33 -3.24 7.24 -13.49
N ARG A 34 -3.50 6.02 -13.97
CA ARG A 34 -4.75 5.29 -13.68
C ARG A 34 -4.75 4.77 -12.25
N VAL A 35 -3.61 4.26 -11.81
CA VAL A 35 -3.42 3.78 -10.42
C VAL A 35 -3.69 4.92 -9.44
N ILE A 36 -3.08 6.08 -9.63
CA ILE A 36 -3.32 7.24 -8.76
C ILE A 36 -4.79 7.66 -8.80
N LYS A 37 -5.41 7.77 -9.98
CA LYS A 37 -6.83 8.15 -10.08
C LYS A 37 -7.77 7.16 -9.39
N ALA A 38 -7.43 5.88 -9.34
CA ALA A 38 -8.23 4.85 -8.68
C ALA A 38 -7.95 4.77 -7.17
N VAL A 39 -6.67 4.82 -6.79
CA VAL A 39 -6.22 4.59 -5.40
C VAL A 39 -6.33 5.87 -4.57
N ALA A 40 -5.96 7.04 -5.09
CA ALA A 40 -5.94 8.28 -4.31
C ALA A 40 -7.28 8.68 -3.66
N PRO A 41 -8.44 8.65 -4.36
CA PRO A 41 -9.71 9.02 -3.72
C PRO A 41 -10.10 8.03 -2.62
N VAL A 42 -9.87 6.74 -2.85
CA VAL A 42 -10.15 5.67 -1.87
C VAL A 42 -9.23 5.82 -0.67
N ALA A 43 -7.92 5.96 -0.90
CA ALA A 43 -6.92 6.19 0.13
C ALA A 43 -7.25 7.42 0.98
N ALA A 44 -7.72 8.52 0.38
CA ALA A 44 -8.11 9.71 1.13
C ALA A 44 -9.31 9.46 2.05
N VAL A 45 -10.36 8.78 1.56
CA VAL A 45 -11.54 8.45 2.38
C VAL A 45 -11.16 7.53 3.54
N PHE A 46 -10.38 6.48 3.26
CA PHE A 46 -9.98 5.53 4.29
C PHE A 46 -9.02 6.15 5.30
N LEU A 47 -8.11 7.03 4.88
CA LEU A 47 -7.21 7.72 5.79
C LEU A 47 -7.96 8.68 6.73
N VAL A 48 -8.99 9.37 6.23
CA VAL A 48 -9.87 10.18 7.11
C VAL A 48 -10.63 9.29 8.08
N TRP A 49 -11.16 8.15 7.61
CA TRP A 49 -11.84 7.19 8.48
C TRP A 49 -10.91 6.61 9.55
N ASP A 50 -9.66 6.34 9.17
CA ASP A 50 -8.62 5.81 10.05
C ASP A 50 -8.35 6.76 11.21
N GLU A 51 -8.18 8.05 10.91
CA GLU A 51 -8.02 9.11 11.91
C GLU A 51 -9.25 9.24 12.82
N ILE A 52 -10.46 9.12 12.28
CA ILE A 52 -11.69 9.12 13.09
C ILE A 52 -11.69 7.93 14.06
N ALA A 53 -11.30 6.75 13.61
CA ALA A 53 -11.25 5.55 14.44
C ALA A 53 -10.21 5.66 15.57
N VAL A 54 -9.05 6.26 15.28
CA VAL A 54 -8.02 6.54 16.29
C VAL A 54 -8.47 7.62 17.28
N ALA A 55 -9.09 8.69 16.79
CA ALA A 55 -9.67 9.74 17.64
C ALA A 55 -10.80 9.20 18.52
N ALA A 56 -11.57 8.21 18.04
CA ALA A 56 -12.61 7.52 18.78
C ALA A 56 -12.06 6.45 19.75
N HIS A 57 -10.73 6.29 19.86
CA HIS A 57 -10.06 5.27 20.68
C HIS A 57 -10.50 3.83 20.37
N VAL A 58 -11.02 3.58 19.15
CA VAL A 58 -11.35 2.22 18.69
C VAL A 58 -10.07 1.39 18.60
N TRP A 59 -8.97 2.03 18.21
CA TRP A 59 -7.64 1.47 18.22
C TRP A 59 -6.59 2.60 18.32
N THR A 60 -5.33 2.26 18.59
CA THR A 60 -4.25 3.26 18.79
C THR A 60 -2.97 2.83 18.12
N TYR A 61 -2.21 3.80 17.60
CA TYR A 61 -0.89 3.54 17.04
C TYR A 61 0.16 3.36 18.13
N ASP A 62 0.95 2.29 18.05
CA ASP A 62 2.12 2.13 18.90
C ASP A 62 3.28 2.97 18.33
N ARG A 63 3.58 4.09 19.00
CA ARG A 63 4.63 5.04 18.60
C ARG A 63 6.04 4.42 18.61
N THR A 64 6.22 3.25 19.20
CA THR A 64 7.49 2.53 19.26
C THR A 64 7.96 2.07 17.89
N TYR A 65 7.01 1.75 16.99
CA TYR A 65 7.28 1.23 15.64
C TYR A 65 7.18 2.28 14.53
N LEU A 66 6.79 3.50 14.89
CA LEU A 66 6.69 4.62 13.97
C LEU A 66 8.00 5.42 13.94
N CYS A 67 8.35 5.94 12.76
CA CYS A 67 9.53 6.80 12.58
C CYS A 67 9.39 8.15 13.31
N GLY A 68 8.18 8.51 13.76
CA GLY A 68 7.88 9.75 14.47
C GLY A 68 7.61 10.95 13.55
N LEU A 69 7.60 10.74 12.23
CA LEU A 69 7.26 11.76 11.25
C LEU A 69 5.75 11.75 11.02
N SER A 70 5.06 12.73 11.61
CA SER A 70 3.62 12.92 11.44
C SER A 70 3.32 14.04 10.45
N ILE A 71 2.41 13.76 9.51
CA ILE A 71 1.83 14.73 8.56
C ILE A 71 0.85 15.64 9.34
N PRO A 72 0.43 16.82 8.83
CA PRO A 72 -0.65 17.59 9.46
C PRO A 72 -1.82 16.68 9.84
N PHE A 73 -2.41 16.90 11.02
CA PHE A 73 -3.40 16.03 11.68
C PHE A 73 -2.88 14.83 12.50
N ARG A 74 -1.56 14.68 12.71
CA ARG A 74 -0.93 13.59 13.52
C ARG A 74 -0.93 12.21 12.86
N VAL A 75 -1.27 12.13 11.57
CA VAL A 75 -1.23 10.88 10.81
C VAL A 75 0.23 10.43 10.62
N PRO A 76 0.61 9.20 11.00
CA PRO A 76 1.93 8.65 10.70
C PRO A 76 2.14 8.52 9.19
N ILE A 77 3.33 8.85 8.69
CA ILE A 77 3.64 8.72 7.26
C ILE A 77 3.52 7.27 6.78
N GLU A 78 3.76 6.31 7.66
CA GLU A 78 3.64 4.89 7.40
C GLU A 78 2.21 4.48 7.04
N GLU A 79 1.19 5.09 7.65
CA GLU A 79 -0.21 4.79 7.33
C GLU A 79 -0.59 5.32 5.94
N VAL A 80 -0.09 6.51 5.59
CA VAL A 80 -0.28 7.06 4.24
C VAL A 80 0.38 6.17 3.21
N LEU A 81 1.59 5.69 3.49
CA LEU A 81 2.28 4.74 2.65
C LEU A 81 1.54 3.40 2.59
N PHE A 82 0.98 2.91 3.69
CA PHE A 82 0.18 1.68 3.70
C PHE A 82 -1.00 1.75 2.74
N PHE A 83 -1.81 2.82 2.80
CA PHE A 83 -2.95 3.03 1.91
C PHE A 83 -2.59 3.23 0.43
N LEU A 84 -1.31 3.47 0.11
CA LEU A 84 -0.81 3.57 -1.26
C LEU A 84 -0.14 2.28 -1.72
N VAL A 85 0.74 1.72 -0.89
CA VAL A 85 1.59 0.57 -1.20
C VAL A 85 0.77 -0.70 -1.29
N ILE A 86 -0.12 -0.96 -0.32
CA ILE A 86 -0.89 -2.21 -0.29
C ILE A 86 -1.81 -2.34 -1.51
N PRO A 87 -2.58 -1.31 -1.93
CA PRO A 87 -3.35 -1.40 -3.17
C PRO A 87 -2.48 -1.61 -4.41
N VAL A 88 -1.28 -1.02 -4.48
CA VAL A 88 -0.35 -1.23 -5.59
C VAL A 88 0.12 -2.69 -5.64
N CYS A 89 0.53 -3.26 -4.50
CA CYS A 89 0.90 -4.67 -4.37
C CYS A 89 -0.24 -5.60 -4.79
N ALA A 90 -1.48 -5.27 -4.40
CA ALA A 90 -2.67 -6.03 -4.78
C ALA A 90 -2.93 -5.98 -6.29
N LEU A 91 -2.82 -4.80 -6.91
CA LEU A 91 -2.98 -4.63 -8.37
C LEU A 91 -1.90 -5.39 -9.16
N LEU A 92 -0.65 -5.37 -8.71
CA LEU A 92 0.45 -6.13 -9.31
C LEU A 92 0.16 -7.62 -9.29
N THR A 93 -0.26 -8.12 -8.13
CA THR A 93 -0.62 -9.54 -7.95
C THR A 93 -1.80 -9.92 -8.83
N TYR A 94 -2.86 -9.11 -8.83
CA TYR A 94 -4.06 -9.35 -9.63
C TYR A 94 -3.74 -9.42 -11.13
N ASN A 95 -2.95 -8.48 -11.65
CA ASN A 95 -2.54 -8.47 -13.05
C ASN A 95 -1.68 -9.68 -13.42
N ALA A 96 -0.74 -10.07 -12.56
CA ALA A 96 0.10 -11.23 -12.80
C ALA A 96 -0.71 -12.53 -12.82
N VAL A 97 -1.56 -12.75 -11.80
CA VAL A 97 -2.43 -13.93 -11.71
C VAL A 97 -3.38 -14.01 -12.89
N THR A 98 -4.03 -12.90 -13.25
CA THR A 98 -4.97 -12.85 -14.39
C THR A 98 -4.25 -13.19 -15.70
N THR A 99 -3.03 -12.69 -15.90
CA THR A 99 -2.28 -12.97 -17.13
C THR A 99 -1.78 -14.41 -17.20
N ILE A 100 -1.31 -14.95 -16.07
CA ILE A 100 -0.89 -16.36 -15.96
C ILE A 100 -2.09 -17.27 -16.22
N LEU A 101 -3.23 -17.02 -15.58
CA LEU A 101 -4.43 -17.83 -15.73
C LEU A 101 -4.94 -17.81 -17.19
N ALA A 102 -4.95 -16.64 -17.82
CA ALA A 102 -5.31 -16.51 -19.24
C ALA A 102 -4.35 -17.28 -20.17
N LYS A 103 -3.07 -17.37 -19.82
CA LYS A 103 -2.06 -18.15 -20.58
C LYS A 103 -2.25 -19.65 -20.39
N VAL A 104 -2.61 -20.10 -19.19
CA VAL A 104 -2.90 -21.52 -18.90
C VAL A 104 -4.17 -21.97 -19.62
N HIS A 105 -5.25 -21.18 -19.58
CA HIS A 105 -6.53 -21.53 -20.22
C HIS A 105 -6.50 -21.54 -21.76
N ARG A 106 -5.48 -20.92 -22.39
CA ARG A 106 -5.28 -20.96 -23.85
C ARG A 106 -4.43 -22.15 -24.33
N ARG A 107 -3.90 -22.95 -23.41
CA ARG A 107 -3.19 -24.21 -23.72
C ARG A 107 -4.11 -25.38 -23.46
#